data_AF-A0AAI8TPX4-F1
#
_entry.id   AF-A0AAI8TPX4-F1
#
_cell.length_a   1.000
_cell.length_b   1.000
_cell.length_c   1.000
_cell.angle_alpha   90.00
_cell.angle_beta   90.00
_cell.angle_gamma   90.00
#
_symmetry.space_group_name_H-M   'P 1'
#
loop_
_entity.id
_entity.type
_entity.pdbx_description
1 polymer ?
#
loop_
_entity_poly.entity_id
_entity_poly.type
_entity_poly.pdbx_seq_one_letter_code
_entity_poly.pdbx_strand_id
1 'polypeptide(L)'
;MNENGTIAPVVVGVDGSKHAVRAAIWAIDEAVRRGAPLRLVHVVRGDSGQDFAEARKIIHRAWAAVEATGIAVELESDIRQGDTVPELIEASRAAAMICVGSRGVHKHKTYHRPGHGRGTTAAGVALGAHCPVAIIRRRHPRGPMTAHKWVVAALDDSPGSDSALQAAMDEAQRRQAPVLVLTPWHAPGRDLPVGQRELRAHLESYIRDAELEHAEFAMCTLPRPKDIANLLAQSAGIDQLLVIGPENPELVAQVVSPKVRAILHKTNCSVLVMRRRDDAEPGPAWIAKTAGTLVPDEADIAPLAGAVSGQ
;
A
#
# COMPACT_ATOMS: atom_id res chain seq x y z
N MET A 1 -19.37 30.28 -4.81
CA MET A 1 -18.75 29.70 -3.60
C MET A 1 -19.44 28.37 -3.34
N ASN A 2 -18.90 27.29 -3.89
CA ASN A 2 -19.24 25.86 -3.75
C ASN A 2 -18.09 25.20 -4.55
N GLU A 3 -17.29 24.23 -4.11
CA GLU A 3 -17.50 23.06 -3.28
C GLU A 3 -16.19 22.80 -2.52
N ASN A 4 -16.21 22.64 -1.19
CA ASN A 4 -15.07 22.04 -0.49
C ASN A 4 -15.08 20.55 -0.87
N GLY A 5 -14.53 20.23 -2.04
CA GLY A 5 -14.26 18.86 -2.44
C GLY A 5 -13.29 18.28 -1.42
N THR A 6 -13.82 17.52 -0.45
CA THR A 6 -13.00 16.85 0.55
C THR A 6 -12.03 15.93 -0.17
N ILE A 7 -10.74 16.23 -0.05
CA ILE A 7 -9.67 15.43 -0.65
C ILE A 7 -9.78 14.02 -0.07
N ALA A 8 -9.89 13.03 -0.94
CA ALA A 8 -10.10 11.64 -0.51
C ALA A 8 -8.90 11.17 0.35
N PRO A 9 -9.13 10.61 1.55
CA PRO A 9 -8.06 10.22 2.47
C PRO A 9 -7.19 9.11 1.93
N VAL A 10 -5.96 9.04 2.42
CA VAL A 10 -5.18 7.80 2.39
C VAL A 10 -5.59 6.96 3.60
N VAL A 11 -6.25 5.84 3.36
CA VAL A 11 -6.76 4.94 4.40
C VAL A 11 -5.69 3.93 4.78
N VAL A 12 -5.52 3.66 6.08
CA VAL A 12 -4.62 2.62 6.58
C VAL A 12 -5.37 1.64 7.46
N GLY A 13 -5.43 0.37 7.05
CA GLY A 13 -5.94 -0.71 7.89
C GLY A 13 -4.96 -1.05 9.01
N VAL A 14 -5.35 -0.83 10.27
CA VAL A 14 -4.55 -1.14 11.44
C VAL A 14 -5.16 -2.28 12.25
N ASP A 15 -4.34 -3.21 12.71
CA ASP A 15 -4.78 -4.37 13.48
C ASP A 15 -4.00 -4.55 14.80
N GLY A 16 -3.08 -3.64 15.10
CA GLY A 16 -2.20 -3.70 16.28
C GLY A 16 -0.90 -4.47 16.03
N SER A 17 -0.67 -4.98 14.83
CA SER A 17 0.62 -5.57 14.45
C SER A 17 1.66 -4.49 14.13
N LYS A 18 2.94 -4.86 14.28
CA LYS A 18 4.06 -4.03 13.79
C LYS A 18 4.03 -3.75 12.29
N HIS A 19 3.34 -4.59 11.51
CA HIS A 19 3.22 -4.44 10.06
C HIS A 19 2.17 -3.40 9.69
N ALA A 20 1.05 -3.34 10.44
CA ALA A 20 0.09 -2.25 10.34
C ALA A 20 0.73 -0.90 10.69
N VAL A 21 1.50 -0.82 11.78
CA VAL A 21 2.21 0.43 12.15
C VAL A 21 3.19 0.86 11.05
N ARG A 22 3.94 -0.10 10.46
CA ARG A 22 4.80 0.19 9.31
C ARG A 22 4.04 0.70 8.09
N ALA A 23 2.84 0.18 7.84
CA ALA A 23 1.98 0.66 6.78
C ALA A 23 1.52 2.10 7.05
N ALA A 24 1.15 2.42 8.29
CA ALA A 24 0.78 3.77 8.70
C ALA A 24 1.92 4.76 8.49
N ILE A 25 3.12 4.42 8.95
CA ILE A 25 4.31 5.27 8.78
C ILE A 25 4.68 5.44 7.30
N TRP A 26 4.54 4.40 6.47
CA TRP A 26 4.79 4.51 5.03
C TRP A 26 3.77 5.40 4.34
N ALA A 27 2.50 5.31 4.75
CA ALA A 27 1.39 6.03 4.14
C ALA A 27 1.41 7.56 4.41
N ILE A 28 2.21 8.03 5.38
CA ILE A 28 2.45 9.47 5.61
C ILE A 28 2.94 10.13 4.33
N ASP A 29 3.93 9.54 3.67
CA ASP A 29 4.56 10.11 2.46
C ASP A 29 3.52 10.23 1.33
N GLU A 30 2.63 9.24 1.22
CA GLU A 30 1.53 9.27 0.25
C GLU A 30 0.45 10.29 0.59
N ALA A 31 0.09 10.43 1.87
CA ALA A 31 -0.89 11.41 2.33
C ALA A 31 -0.40 12.84 2.07
N VAL A 32 0.84 13.15 2.46
CA VAL A 32 1.48 14.46 2.23
C VAL A 32 1.54 14.79 0.73
N ARG A 33 1.98 13.84 -0.10
CA ARG A 33 2.08 14.04 -1.55
C ARG A 33 0.73 14.34 -2.20
N ARG A 34 -0.33 13.75 -1.68
CA ARG A 34 -1.71 13.92 -2.20
C ARG A 34 -2.43 15.13 -1.59
N GLY A 35 -1.81 15.80 -0.61
CA GLY A 35 -2.49 16.82 0.21
C GLY A 35 -3.73 16.25 0.92
N ALA A 36 -3.72 14.95 1.23
CA ALA A 36 -4.86 14.22 1.75
C ALA A 36 -4.67 13.88 3.24
N PRO A 37 -5.76 13.80 4.02
CA PRO A 37 -5.67 13.28 5.39
C PRO A 37 -5.28 11.80 5.39
N LEU A 38 -4.58 11.38 6.43
CA LEU A 38 -4.22 10.00 6.71
C LEU A 38 -5.21 9.41 7.72
N ARG A 39 -6.08 8.51 7.26
CA ARG A 39 -7.15 7.92 8.08
C ARG A 39 -6.78 6.52 8.56
N LEU A 40 -6.58 6.35 9.85
CA LEU A 40 -6.33 5.06 10.49
C LEU A 40 -7.65 4.33 10.75
N VAL A 41 -7.85 3.18 10.11
CA VAL A 41 -9.07 2.37 10.20
C VAL A 41 -8.80 1.06 10.93
N HIS A 42 -9.56 0.79 11.99
CA HIS A 42 -9.61 -0.54 12.63
C HIS A 42 -11.01 -1.13 12.50
N VAL A 43 -11.12 -2.43 12.21
CA VAL A 43 -12.40 -3.13 12.11
C VAL A 43 -12.54 -4.11 13.28
N VAL A 44 -13.57 -3.90 14.10
CA VAL A 44 -13.94 -4.78 15.21
C VAL A 44 -15.05 -5.73 14.78
N ARG A 45 -15.01 -6.98 15.25
CA ARG A 45 -16.10 -7.95 15.00
C ARG A 45 -17.14 -7.94 16.12
N GLY A 46 -16.71 -7.71 17.36
CA GLY A 46 -17.60 -7.67 18.51
C GLY A 46 -18.25 -6.30 18.68
N ASP A 47 -19.31 -6.26 19.48
CA ASP A 47 -20.08 -5.07 19.82
C ASP A 47 -19.86 -4.64 21.29
N SER A 48 -18.98 -5.34 22.02
CA SER A 48 -18.78 -5.06 23.44
C SER A 48 -17.95 -3.80 23.66
N GLY A 49 -18.19 -3.09 24.77
CA GLY A 49 -17.38 -1.93 25.17
C GLY A 49 -15.88 -2.26 25.32
N GLN A 50 -15.57 -3.52 25.64
CA GLN A 50 -14.19 -4.03 25.72
C GLN A 50 -13.54 -4.12 24.34
N ASP A 51 -14.26 -4.57 23.31
CA ASP A 51 -13.76 -4.63 21.93
C ASP A 51 -13.42 -3.23 21.40
N PHE A 52 -14.31 -2.26 21.62
CA PHE A 52 -14.05 -0.87 21.25
C PHE A 52 -12.90 -0.24 22.05
N ALA A 53 -12.71 -0.62 23.31
CA ALA A 53 -11.56 -0.19 24.09
C ALA A 53 -10.23 -0.78 23.57
N GLU A 54 -10.20 -2.04 23.15
CA GLU A 54 -9.02 -2.63 22.49
C GLU A 54 -8.75 -1.95 21.14
N ALA A 55 -9.79 -1.69 20.34
CA ALA A 55 -9.69 -0.97 19.08
C ALA A 55 -9.07 0.42 19.23
N ARG A 56 -9.53 1.20 20.23
CA ARG A 56 -8.94 2.51 20.55
C ARG A 56 -7.47 2.39 20.91
N LYS A 57 -7.07 1.38 21.70
CA LYS A 57 -5.66 1.13 22.03
C LYS A 57 -4.83 0.79 20.78
N ILE A 58 -5.38 0.03 19.84
CA ILE A 58 -4.73 -0.31 18.58
C ILE A 58 -4.50 0.94 17.73
N ILE A 59 -5.54 1.76 17.54
CA ILE A 59 -5.45 3.01 16.79
C ILE A 59 -4.46 3.96 17.46
N HIS A 60 -4.56 4.17 18.77
CA HIS A 60 -3.70 5.08 19.51
C HIS A 60 -2.20 4.71 19.37
N ARG A 61 -1.86 3.42 19.37
CA ARG A 61 -0.48 2.97 19.11
C ARG A 61 0.01 3.33 17.71
N ALA A 62 -0.85 3.21 16.69
CA ALA A 62 -0.51 3.58 15.33
C ALA A 62 -0.42 5.11 15.17
N TRP A 63 -1.33 5.84 15.81
CA TRP A 63 -1.36 7.30 15.87
C TRP A 63 -0.06 7.86 16.44
N ALA A 64 0.30 7.45 17.66
CA ALA A 64 1.53 7.88 18.32
C ALA A 64 2.78 7.55 17.49
N ALA A 65 2.77 6.41 16.78
CA ALA A 65 3.88 6.05 15.89
C ALA A 65 3.97 6.94 14.64
N VAL A 66 2.86 7.47 14.14
CA VAL A 66 2.84 8.46 13.06
C VAL A 66 3.32 9.82 13.57
N GLU A 67 2.80 10.29 14.71
CA GLU A 67 3.22 11.56 15.32
C GLU A 67 4.71 11.59 15.66
N ALA A 68 5.25 10.48 16.19
CA ALA A 68 6.67 10.34 16.50
C ALA A 68 7.59 10.49 15.28
N THR A 69 7.06 10.46 14.04
CA THR A 69 7.85 10.75 12.84
C THR A 69 8.15 12.25 12.66
N GLY A 70 7.40 13.14 13.32
CA GLY A 70 7.53 14.59 13.20
C GLY A 70 7.10 15.18 11.85
N ILE A 71 6.48 14.37 10.97
CA ILE A 71 6.01 14.84 9.66
C ILE A 71 4.59 15.37 9.82
N ALA A 72 4.35 16.60 9.38
CA ALA A 72 3.03 17.22 9.40
C ALA A 72 2.08 16.51 8.42
N VAL A 73 1.06 15.83 8.96
CA VAL A 73 -0.02 15.19 8.20
C VAL A 73 -1.31 15.30 9.02
N GLU A 74 -2.44 15.60 8.38
CA GLU A 74 -3.74 15.57 9.02
C GLU A 74 -4.11 14.12 9.34
N LEU A 75 -4.21 13.79 10.63
CA LEU A 75 -4.54 12.45 11.11
C LEU A 75 -6.02 12.34 11.42
N GLU A 76 -6.63 11.26 10.95
CA GLU A 76 -8.00 10.87 11.28
C GLU A 76 -8.02 9.43 11.78
N SER A 77 -9.05 9.08 12.55
CA SER A 77 -9.26 7.70 13.00
C SER A 77 -10.70 7.27 12.79
N ASP A 78 -10.91 6.02 12.41
CA ASP A 78 -12.24 5.43 12.19
C ASP A 78 -12.25 3.99 12.73
N ILE A 79 -13.22 3.68 13.59
CA ILE A 79 -13.45 2.33 14.12
C ILE A 79 -14.73 1.82 13.49
N ARG A 80 -14.61 0.79 12.66
CA ARG A 80 -15.74 0.15 11.99
C ARG A 80 -16.10 -1.16 12.64
N GLN A 81 -17.35 -1.55 12.49
CA GLN A 81 -17.86 -2.82 12.98
C GLN A 81 -18.21 -3.73 11.80
N GLY A 82 -17.74 -4.98 11.83
CA GLY A 82 -18.06 -5.97 10.81
C GLY A 82 -16.91 -6.90 10.46
N ASP A 83 -16.96 -7.43 9.25
CA ASP A 83 -15.88 -8.27 8.70
C ASP A 83 -14.75 -7.39 8.15
N THR A 84 -13.51 -7.65 8.56
CA THR A 84 -12.35 -6.79 8.24
C THR A 84 -12.16 -6.56 6.74
N VAL A 85 -12.32 -7.58 5.89
CA VAL A 85 -12.08 -7.43 4.45
C VAL A 85 -13.18 -6.61 3.77
N PRO A 86 -14.48 -6.95 3.90
CA PRO A 86 -15.58 -6.13 3.38
C PRO A 86 -15.52 -4.67 3.85
N GLU A 87 -15.31 -4.43 5.15
CA GLU A 87 -15.28 -3.08 5.70
C GLU A 87 -14.11 -2.23 5.14
N LEU A 88 -12.95 -2.84 4.91
CA LEU A 88 -11.82 -2.17 4.27
C LEU A 88 -12.04 -1.94 2.76
N ILE A 89 -12.72 -2.87 2.07
CA ILE A 89 -13.13 -2.68 0.67
C ILE A 89 -14.13 -1.51 0.58
N GLU A 90 -15.11 -1.42 1.47
CA GLU A 90 -16.03 -0.30 1.48
C GLU A 90 -15.32 1.02 1.84
N ALA A 91 -14.37 1.01 2.78
CA ALA A 91 -13.52 2.18 3.06
C ALA A 91 -12.75 2.66 1.83
N SER A 92 -12.35 1.74 0.95
CA SER A 92 -11.55 2.05 -0.24
C SER A 92 -12.32 2.86 -1.29
N ARG A 93 -13.67 2.83 -1.30
CA ARG A 93 -14.50 3.59 -2.27
C ARG A 93 -14.31 5.10 -2.16
N ALA A 94 -14.16 5.59 -0.94
CA ALA A 94 -13.98 7.01 -0.65
C ALA A 94 -12.50 7.40 -0.45
N ALA A 95 -11.56 6.47 -0.65
CA ALA A 95 -10.15 6.67 -0.37
C ALA A 95 -9.35 6.97 -1.65
N ALA A 96 -8.34 7.83 -1.56
CA ALA A 96 -7.37 8.02 -2.64
C ALA A 96 -6.41 6.82 -2.77
N MET A 97 -6.22 6.08 -1.68
CA MET A 97 -5.42 4.86 -1.59
C MET A 97 -5.78 4.11 -0.29
N ILE A 98 -5.64 2.79 -0.30
CA ILE A 98 -5.70 1.96 0.91
C ILE A 98 -4.38 1.24 1.17
N CYS A 99 -3.87 1.37 2.39
CA CYS A 99 -2.61 0.83 2.85
C CYS A 99 -2.87 -0.25 3.90
N VAL A 100 -2.23 -1.41 3.77
CA VAL A 100 -2.35 -2.52 4.72
C VAL A 100 -0.99 -3.14 5.00
N GLY A 101 -0.80 -3.62 6.23
CA GLY A 101 0.36 -4.43 6.58
C GLY A 101 0.33 -5.78 5.87
N SER A 102 1.50 -6.28 5.47
CA SER A 102 1.61 -7.60 4.81
C SER A 102 1.26 -8.80 5.69
N ARG A 103 1.24 -8.61 7.01
CA ARG A 103 0.89 -9.62 8.00
C ARG A 103 0.09 -8.97 9.11
N GLY A 104 -0.89 -9.70 9.63
CA GLY A 104 -1.62 -9.26 10.81
C GLY A 104 -1.18 -9.94 12.12
N VAL A 105 -1.77 -9.50 13.22
CA VAL A 105 -1.69 -10.17 14.53
C VAL A 105 -2.56 -11.42 14.50
N HIS A 106 -1.95 -12.58 14.70
CA HIS A 106 -2.69 -13.82 14.94
C HIS A 106 -2.76 -13.99 16.45
N LYS A 107 -3.72 -13.32 17.10
CA LYS A 107 -3.89 -13.43 18.56
C LYS A 107 -4.75 -14.63 18.98
N HIS A 108 -5.51 -15.25 18.08
CA HIS A 108 -6.36 -16.40 18.43
C HIS A 108 -5.94 -17.69 17.71
N LYS A 109 -5.47 -18.67 18.49
CA LYS A 109 -5.34 -20.09 18.13
C LYS A 109 -6.66 -20.72 17.66
N THR A 110 -7.79 -20.03 17.81
CA THR A 110 -9.14 -20.52 17.52
C THR A 110 -9.60 -20.32 16.07
N TYR A 111 -8.90 -19.52 15.26
CA TYR A 111 -9.20 -19.34 13.83
C TYR A 111 -8.24 -20.15 12.94
N HIS A 112 -7.98 -21.41 13.29
CA HIS A 112 -7.47 -22.40 12.34
C HIS A 112 -8.62 -22.92 11.46
N ARG A 113 -9.27 -22.02 10.70
CA ARG A 113 -9.99 -22.47 9.51
C ARG A 113 -8.94 -22.84 8.46
N PRO A 114 -8.97 -24.06 7.88
CA PRO A 114 -8.12 -24.37 6.73
C PRO A 114 -8.33 -23.29 5.66
N GLY A 115 -7.24 -22.67 5.21
CA GLY A 115 -7.23 -21.56 4.24
C GLY A 115 -7.00 -20.15 4.80
N HIS A 116 -7.06 -19.93 6.12
CA HIS A 116 -6.89 -18.60 6.74
C HIS A 116 -5.43 -18.34 7.15
N GLY A 117 -4.52 -18.35 6.17
CA GLY A 117 -3.09 -18.10 6.37
C GLY A 117 -2.74 -16.63 6.69
N ARG A 118 -1.49 -16.36 7.07
CA ARG A 118 -0.99 -14.98 7.30
C ARG A 118 -1.16 -14.14 6.03
N GLY A 119 -1.68 -12.92 6.17
CA GLY A 119 -1.81 -11.97 5.05
C GLY A 119 -3.03 -12.25 4.13
N THR A 120 -4.06 -12.92 4.63
CA THR A 120 -5.35 -13.09 3.92
C THR A 120 -6.13 -11.79 3.80
N THR A 121 -6.11 -10.93 4.81
CA THR A 121 -6.73 -9.59 4.74
C THR A 121 -6.12 -8.76 3.63
N ALA A 122 -4.78 -8.67 3.57
CA ALA A 122 -4.08 -7.93 2.53
C ALA A 122 -4.38 -8.47 1.12
N ALA A 123 -4.48 -9.79 0.97
CA ALA A 123 -4.87 -10.42 -0.30
C ALA A 123 -6.31 -10.09 -0.69
N GLY A 124 -7.26 -10.19 0.25
CA GLY A 124 -8.67 -9.86 0.00
C GLY A 124 -8.86 -8.40 -0.39
N VAL A 125 -8.22 -7.46 0.33
CA VAL A 125 -8.27 -6.03 0.00
C VAL A 125 -7.65 -5.76 -1.37
N ALA A 126 -6.48 -6.35 -1.67
CA ALA A 126 -5.83 -6.15 -2.97
C ALA A 126 -6.64 -6.71 -4.16
N LEU A 127 -7.52 -7.68 -3.94
CA LEU A 127 -8.44 -8.21 -4.96
C LEU A 127 -9.74 -7.40 -5.08
N GLY A 128 -10.25 -6.82 -3.99
CA GLY A 128 -11.56 -6.18 -3.96
C GLY A 128 -11.61 -4.65 -3.88
N ALA A 129 -10.51 -3.97 -3.55
CA ALA A 129 -10.55 -2.52 -3.30
C ALA A 129 -10.91 -1.68 -4.54
N HIS A 130 -11.52 -0.52 -4.33
CA HIS A 130 -11.93 0.41 -5.39
C HIS A 130 -10.91 1.55 -5.62
N CYS A 131 -9.76 1.48 -4.95
CA CYS A 131 -8.66 2.44 -5.09
C CYS A 131 -7.31 1.70 -5.11
N PRO A 132 -6.21 2.41 -5.43
CA PRO A 132 -4.87 1.83 -5.33
C PRO A 132 -4.60 1.20 -3.96
N VAL A 133 -3.96 0.03 -3.94
CA VAL A 133 -3.69 -0.75 -2.73
C VAL A 133 -2.20 -0.87 -2.49
N ALA A 134 -1.73 -0.46 -1.31
CA ALA A 134 -0.36 -0.63 -0.88
C ALA A 134 -0.25 -1.71 0.22
N ILE A 135 0.42 -2.82 -0.08
CA ILE A 135 0.74 -3.89 0.88
C ILE A 135 2.18 -3.69 1.39
N ILE A 136 2.31 -3.21 2.62
CA ILE A 136 3.58 -2.77 3.17
C ILE A 136 4.23 -3.84 4.06
N ARG A 137 5.49 -4.19 3.75
CA ARG A 137 6.30 -5.12 4.57
C ARG A 137 7.24 -4.39 5.52
N ARG A 138 7.92 -3.37 4.98
CA ARG A 138 8.85 -2.49 5.69
C ARG A 138 8.66 -1.06 5.18
N ARG A 139 8.94 -0.10 6.08
CA ARG A 139 9.31 1.25 5.68
C ARG A 139 10.70 1.18 5.05
N HIS A 140 10.87 1.77 3.88
CA HIS A 140 12.19 1.95 3.29
C HIS A 140 12.75 3.31 3.76
N PRO A 141 14.03 3.40 4.17
CA PRO A 141 14.63 4.67 4.58
C PRO A 141 14.57 5.68 3.44
N ARG A 142 14.44 6.97 3.77
CA ARG A 142 14.69 8.06 2.83
C ARG A 142 16.21 8.25 2.76
N GLY A 143 16.82 7.95 1.62
CA GLY A 143 18.24 8.11 1.39
C GLY A 143 18.81 7.15 0.33
N PRO A 144 20.00 7.47 -0.22
CA PRO A 144 20.62 6.68 -1.27
C PRO A 144 20.87 5.26 -0.79
N MET A 145 20.48 4.32 -1.63
CA MET A 145 20.57 2.90 -1.32
C MET A 145 22.00 2.39 -1.41
N THR A 146 22.48 1.75 -0.35
CA THR A 146 23.82 1.17 -0.30
C THR A 146 23.97 -0.17 -1.04
N ALA A 147 22.90 -0.71 -1.64
CA ALA A 147 22.91 -1.97 -2.37
C ALA A 147 21.89 -1.93 -3.53
N HIS A 148 22.19 -2.64 -4.63
CA HIS A 148 21.39 -2.79 -5.84
C HIS A 148 19.96 -3.28 -5.58
N LYS A 149 19.02 -2.39 -5.26
CA LYS A 149 17.61 -2.78 -5.08
C LYS A 149 16.73 -2.08 -6.10
N TRP A 150 15.92 -2.88 -6.78
CA TRP A 150 15.12 -2.44 -7.93
C TRP A 150 13.68 -2.15 -7.52
N VAL A 151 13.10 -1.10 -8.09
CA VAL A 151 11.65 -0.92 -8.19
C VAL A 151 11.19 -1.69 -9.42
N VAL A 152 10.26 -2.62 -9.25
CA VAL A 152 9.79 -3.46 -10.35
C VAL A 152 8.40 -3.00 -10.77
N ALA A 153 8.24 -2.61 -12.02
CA ALA A 153 6.94 -2.30 -12.61
C ALA A 153 6.51 -3.48 -13.47
N ALA A 154 5.51 -4.24 -13.03
CA ALA A 154 4.91 -5.29 -13.83
C ALA A 154 3.71 -4.72 -14.58
N LEU A 155 3.95 -4.42 -15.85
CA LEU A 155 3.02 -3.78 -16.74
C LEU A 155 2.41 -4.80 -17.71
N ASP A 156 1.26 -4.45 -18.22
CA ASP A 156 0.58 -5.17 -19.28
C ASP A 156 0.22 -4.21 -20.42
N ASP A 157 -0.61 -4.70 -21.32
CA ASP A 157 -1.00 -3.99 -22.52
C ASP A 157 -2.19 -3.04 -22.31
N SER A 158 -2.59 -2.83 -21.05
CA SER A 158 -3.75 -2.00 -20.73
C SER A 158 -3.42 -0.50 -20.75
N PRO A 159 -4.41 0.37 -21.05
CA PRO A 159 -4.26 1.82 -20.94
C PRO A 159 -3.86 2.27 -19.52
N GLY A 160 -4.25 1.53 -18.48
CA GLY A 160 -3.89 1.84 -17.10
C GLY A 160 -2.44 1.53 -16.72
N SER A 161 -1.65 0.87 -17.59
CA SER A 161 -0.23 0.62 -17.34
C SER A 161 0.61 1.88 -17.29
N ASP A 162 0.18 2.97 -17.93
CA ASP A 162 0.89 4.25 -17.86
C ASP A 162 0.91 4.82 -16.43
N SER A 163 -0.25 4.81 -15.75
CA SER A 163 -0.37 5.20 -14.34
C SER A 163 0.50 4.35 -13.42
N ALA A 164 0.71 3.07 -13.75
CA ALA A 164 1.59 2.18 -13.00
C ALA A 164 3.07 2.41 -13.28
N LEU A 165 3.43 2.74 -14.53
CA LEU A 165 4.77 3.18 -14.89
C LEU A 165 5.13 4.47 -14.16
N GLN A 166 4.25 5.48 -14.20
CA GLN A 166 4.48 6.75 -13.52
C GLN A 166 4.59 6.57 -12.01
N ALA A 167 3.73 5.76 -11.38
CA ALA A 167 3.86 5.44 -9.97
C ALA A 167 5.19 4.73 -9.62
N ALA A 168 5.70 3.87 -10.52
CA ALA A 168 6.99 3.23 -10.34
C ALA A 168 8.16 4.22 -10.47
N MET A 169 8.10 5.13 -11.44
CA MET A 169 9.11 6.19 -11.63
C MET A 169 9.13 7.16 -10.44
N ASP A 170 7.97 7.62 -9.97
CA ASP A 170 7.84 8.47 -8.79
C ASP A 170 8.44 7.80 -7.54
N GLU A 171 8.27 6.48 -7.39
CA GLU A 171 8.89 5.74 -6.28
C GLU A 171 10.40 5.58 -6.46
N ALA A 172 10.86 5.31 -7.68
CA ALA A 172 12.25 5.14 -8.01
C ALA A 172 13.06 6.40 -7.74
N GLN A 173 12.55 7.57 -8.16
CA GLN A 173 13.17 8.86 -7.88
C GLN A 173 13.27 9.13 -6.39
N ARG A 174 12.21 8.86 -5.62
CA ARG A 174 12.22 9.05 -4.14
C ARG A 174 13.20 8.14 -3.42
N ARG A 175 13.45 6.96 -3.99
CA ARG A 175 14.33 5.95 -3.40
C ARG A 175 15.74 5.98 -3.99
N GLN A 176 15.98 6.81 -5.00
CA GLN A 176 17.20 6.78 -5.83
C GLN A 176 17.53 5.33 -6.24
N ALA A 177 16.51 4.64 -6.77
CA ALA A 177 16.57 3.21 -7.07
C ALA A 177 16.32 2.96 -8.57
N PRO A 178 17.02 2.01 -9.20
CA PRO A 178 16.77 1.65 -10.60
C PRO A 178 15.39 1.00 -10.80
N VAL A 179 14.83 1.16 -11.99
CA VAL A 179 13.52 0.62 -12.38
C VAL A 179 13.68 -0.58 -13.31
N LEU A 180 13.04 -1.69 -12.97
CA LEU A 180 12.90 -2.85 -13.84
C LEU A 180 11.45 -2.93 -14.32
N VAL A 181 11.22 -2.68 -15.60
CA VAL A 181 9.91 -2.80 -16.22
C VAL A 181 9.77 -4.20 -16.83
N LEU A 182 8.73 -4.92 -16.41
CA LEU A 182 8.34 -6.21 -16.95
C LEU A 182 7.13 -6.03 -17.87
N THR A 183 7.32 -6.19 -19.17
CA THR A 183 6.24 -6.09 -20.17
C THR A 183 6.03 -7.42 -20.89
N PRO A 184 4.81 -7.76 -21.33
CA PRO A 184 4.60 -8.92 -22.18
C PRO A 184 5.48 -8.86 -23.44
N TRP A 185 6.09 -9.99 -23.81
CA TRP A 185 6.92 -10.07 -25.02
C TRP A 185 6.06 -10.01 -26.28
N HIS A 186 6.46 -9.18 -27.24
CA HIS A 186 5.79 -9.01 -28.52
C HIS A 186 6.77 -9.28 -29.67
N ALA A 187 6.34 -10.05 -30.67
CA ALA A 187 7.14 -10.24 -31.88
C ALA A 187 7.22 -8.92 -32.67
N PRO A 188 8.40 -8.52 -33.18
CA PRO A 188 8.53 -7.34 -34.02
C PRO A 188 7.68 -7.48 -35.29
N GLY A 189 7.03 -6.39 -35.72
CA GLY A 189 6.24 -6.34 -36.96
C GLY A 189 4.73 -6.59 -36.83
N ARG A 190 4.21 -6.77 -35.61
CA ARG A 190 2.76 -6.82 -35.36
C ARG A 190 2.23 -5.44 -35.01
N ASP A 191 1.12 -5.01 -35.63
CA ASP A 191 0.43 -3.79 -35.23
C ASP A 191 0.00 -3.88 -33.76
N LEU A 192 0.56 -3.01 -32.93
CA LEU A 192 0.22 -2.89 -31.52
C LEU A 192 -1.07 -2.04 -31.39
N PRO A 193 -2.03 -2.45 -30.55
CA PRO A 193 -3.14 -1.60 -30.10
C PRO A 193 -2.67 -0.21 -29.64
N VAL A 194 -3.55 0.79 -29.73
CA VAL A 194 -3.24 2.22 -29.43
C VAL A 194 -2.58 2.39 -28.04
N GLY A 195 -3.18 1.84 -26.99
CA GLY A 195 -2.63 1.95 -25.62
C GLY A 195 -1.25 1.32 -25.44
N GLN A 196 -0.92 0.28 -26.23
CA GLN A 196 0.41 -0.32 -26.23
C GLN A 196 1.44 0.56 -26.94
N ARG A 197 1.04 1.30 -27.99
CA ARG A 197 1.93 2.27 -28.66
C ARG A 197 2.27 3.43 -27.74
N GLU A 198 1.29 3.91 -26.98
CA GLU A 198 1.49 4.97 -25.98
C GLU A 198 2.43 4.53 -24.86
N LEU A 199 2.17 3.37 -24.23
CA LEU A 199 3.06 2.81 -23.21
C LEU A 199 4.49 2.63 -23.72
N ARG A 200 4.64 2.11 -24.94
CA ARG A 200 5.95 1.94 -25.57
C ARG A 200 6.63 3.27 -25.85
N ALA A 201 5.91 4.26 -26.38
CA ALA A 201 6.44 5.60 -26.61
C ALA A 201 6.88 6.28 -25.31
N HIS A 202 6.11 6.12 -24.22
CA HIS A 202 6.50 6.62 -22.90
C HIS A 202 7.73 5.89 -22.36
N LEU A 203 7.81 4.55 -22.46
CA LEU A 203 9.01 3.80 -22.08
C LEU A 203 10.24 4.26 -22.87
N GLU A 204 10.11 4.41 -24.20
CA GLU A 204 11.19 4.91 -25.06
C GLU A 204 11.58 6.36 -24.75
N SER A 205 10.61 7.22 -24.36
CA SER A 205 10.88 8.57 -23.87
C SER A 205 11.67 8.53 -22.57
N TYR A 206 11.20 7.79 -21.56
CA TYR A 206 11.88 7.69 -20.28
C TYR A 206 13.29 7.09 -20.38
N ILE A 207 13.50 6.08 -21.25
CA ILE A 207 14.85 5.54 -21.51
C ILE A 207 15.75 6.65 -22.07
N ARG A 208 15.25 7.38 -23.06
CA ARG A 208 15.99 8.45 -23.73
C ARG A 208 16.29 9.61 -22.79
N ASP A 209 15.31 10.04 -22.00
CA ASP A 209 15.46 11.11 -21.02
C ASP A 209 16.48 10.71 -19.95
N ALA A 210 16.44 9.46 -19.47
CA ALA A 210 17.42 8.93 -18.53
C ALA A 210 18.85 8.89 -19.11
N GLU A 211 19.00 8.57 -20.41
CA GLU A 211 20.28 8.59 -21.13
C GLU A 211 20.81 10.02 -21.34
N LEU A 212 19.92 10.98 -21.64
CA LEU A 212 20.28 12.38 -21.89
C LEU A 212 20.65 13.15 -20.61
N GLU A 213 19.89 12.94 -19.53
CA GLU A 213 20.08 13.66 -18.27
C GLU A 213 21.16 13.06 -17.37
N HIS A 214 21.85 11.99 -17.80
CA HIS A 214 22.71 11.18 -16.94
C HIS A 214 22.00 10.82 -15.64
N ALA A 215 20.74 10.37 -15.74
CA ALA A 215 19.92 10.09 -14.57
C ALA A 215 20.66 9.12 -13.63
N GLU A 216 20.66 9.43 -12.33
CA GLU A 216 21.38 8.64 -11.30
C GLU A 216 20.87 7.18 -11.20
N PHE A 217 19.71 6.85 -11.80
CA PHE A 217 19.11 5.53 -11.73
C PHE A 217 18.86 4.91 -13.12
N ALA A 218 19.31 3.67 -13.30
CA ALA A 218 19.13 2.91 -14.53
C ALA A 218 17.71 2.36 -14.68
N MET A 219 17.15 2.41 -15.89
CA MET A 219 15.92 1.70 -16.23
C MET A 219 16.24 0.51 -17.17
N CYS A 220 15.64 -0.65 -16.90
CA CYS A 220 15.77 -1.83 -17.74
C CYS A 220 14.39 -2.41 -18.06
N THR A 221 14.23 -2.93 -19.28
CA THR A 221 13.01 -3.62 -19.72
C THR A 221 13.31 -5.11 -19.90
N LEU A 222 12.48 -5.99 -19.33
CA LEU A 222 12.55 -7.43 -19.54
C LEU A 222 11.19 -8.01 -19.92
N PRO A 223 11.16 -9.08 -20.73
CA PRO A 223 9.94 -9.80 -20.98
C PRO A 223 9.37 -10.38 -19.68
N ARG A 224 8.08 -10.12 -19.43
CA ARG A 224 7.37 -10.61 -18.26
C ARG A 224 7.28 -12.14 -18.31
N PRO A 225 7.80 -12.86 -17.31
CA PRO A 225 7.65 -14.31 -17.24
C PRO A 225 6.19 -14.69 -16.98
N LYS A 226 5.79 -15.88 -17.45
CA LYS A 226 4.45 -16.43 -17.20
C LYS A 226 4.17 -16.65 -15.70
N ASP A 227 5.20 -16.94 -14.91
CA ASP A 227 5.13 -17.07 -13.45
C ASP A 227 6.06 -16.04 -12.79
N ILE A 228 5.48 -14.97 -12.24
CA ILE A 228 6.23 -13.93 -11.53
C ILE A 228 6.82 -14.45 -10.21
N ALA A 229 6.29 -15.54 -9.65
CA ALA A 229 6.77 -16.11 -8.40
C ALA A 229 8.24 -16.56 -8.50
N ASN A 230 8.63 -17.15 -9.63
CA ASN A 230 10.00 -17.61 -9.84
C ASN A 230 10.97 -16.45 -9.96
N LEU A 231 10.59 -15.38 -10.65
CA LEU A 231 11.39 -14.16 -10.73
C LEU A 231 11.58 -13.55 -9.34
N LEU A 232 10.51 -13.41 -8.56
CA LEU A 232 10.56 -12.87 -7.20
C LEU A 232 11.33 -13.76 -6.22
N ALA A 233 11.34 -15.09 -6.43
CA ALA A 233 12.09 -16.03 -5.61
C ALA A 233 13.59 -16.05 -5.92
N GLN A 234 13.95 -15.91 -7.20
CA GLN A 234 15.34 -15.97 -7.67
C GLN A 234 16.05 -14.62 -7.59
N SER A 235 15.29 -13.52 -7.60
CA SER A 235 15.86 -12.18 -7.57
C SER A 235 16.09 -11.71 -6.14
N ALA A 236 17.20 -12.15 -5.54
CA ALA A 236 17.68 -11.67 -4.24
C ALA A 236 17.93 -10.13 -4.19
N GLY A 237 17.87 -9.43 -5.33
CA GLY A 237 17.95 -7.96 -5.44
C GLY A 237 16.61 -7.23 -5.65
N ILE A 238 15.48 -7.92 -5.82
CA ILE A 238 14.14 -7.28 -5.90
C ILE A 238 13.59 -7.15 -4.49
N ASP A 239 14.01 -6.10 -3.80
CA ASP A 239 13.81 -6.01 -2.36
C ASP A 239 12.85 -4.90 -1.92
N GLN A 240 12.30 -4.12 -2.85
CA GLN A 240 11.68 -2.84 -2.50
C GLN A 240 10.20 -2.68 -2.80
N LEU A 241 9.82 -2.67 -4.07
CA LEU A 241 8.45 -2.41 -4.48
C LEU A 241 8.14 -3.11 -5.79
N LEU A 242 7.06 -3.88 -5.81
CA LEU A 242 6.42 -4.38 -7.02
C LEU A 242 5.18 -3.54 -7.30
N VAL A 243 5.20 -2.77 -8.38
CA VAL A 243 4.05 -2.00 -8.88
C VAL A 243 3.33 -2.83 -9.95
N ILE A 244 2.02 -2.95 -9.81
CA ILE A 244 1.16 -3.73 -10.72
C ILE A 244 0.14 -2.80 -11.36
N GLY A 245 -0.03 -2.95 -12.67
CA GLY A 245 -1.06 -2.26 -13.45
C GLY A 245 -2.50 -2.54 -12.98
N PRO A 246 -3.43 -1.62 -13.24
CA PRO A 246 -4.80 -1.68 -12.74
C PRO A 246 -5.70 -2.73 -13.40
N GLU A 247 -5.39 -3.14 -14.63
CA GLU A 247 -6.27 -4.02 -15.43
C GLU A 247 -5.73 -5.45 -15.49
N ASN A 248 -4.94 -5.87 -14.50
CA ASN A 248 -4.39 -7.23 -14.42
C ASN A 248 -4.85 -8.03 -13.19
N PRO A 249 -6.13 -8.43 -13.12
CA PRO A 249 -6.64 -9.19 -11.99
C PRO A 249 -5.92 -10.53 -11.81
N GLU A 250 -5.47 -11.15 -12.91
CA GLU A 250 -4.70 -12.40 -12.86
C GLU A 250 -3.34 -12.22 -12.18
N LEU A 251 -2.59 -11.17 -12.55
CA LEU A 251 -1.29 -10.87 -11.95
C LEU A 251 -1.44 -10.46 -10.49
N VAL A 252 -2.47 -9.67 -10.15
CA VAL A 252 -2.80 -9.35 -8.76
C VAL A 252 -3.07 -10.64 -7.98
N ALA A 253 -3.92 -11.53 -8.49
CA ALA A 253 -4.22 -12.82 -7.88
C ALA A 253 -2.98 -13.71 -7.72
N GLN A 254 -2.08 -13.73 -8.70
CA GLN A 254 -0.79 -14.44 -8.60
C GLN A 254 0.09 -13.85 -7.49
N VAL A 255 0.22 -12.53 -7.41
CA VAL A 255 1.08 -11.84 -6.42
C VAL A 255 0.54 -12.00 -5.00
N VAL A 256 -0.78 -12.00 -4.84
CA VAL A 256 -1.43 -12.25 -3.54
C VAL A 256 -1.65 -13.74 -3.24
N SER A 257 -1.25 -14.64 -4.13
CA SER A 257 -1.38 -16.08 -3.94
C SER A 257 -0.63 -16.56 -2.69
N PRO A 258 -1.06 -17.66 -2.04
CA PRO A 258 -0.31 -18.25 -0.93
C PRO A 258 1.17 -18.52 -1.26
N LYS A 259 1.46 -19.00 -2.48
CA LYS A 259 2.82 -19.31 -2.97
C LYS A 259 3.69 -18.05 -2.98
N VAL A 260 3.23 -16.98 -3.62
CA VAL A 260 4.00 -15.72 -3.72
C VAL A 260 4.08 -15.01 -2.37
N ARG A 261 3.01 -15.03 -1.56
CA ARG A 261 3.06 -14.51 -0.19
C ARG A 261 4.11 -15.21 0.66
N ALA A 262 4.29 -16.52 0.51
CA ALA A 262 5.32 -17.29 1.21
C ALA A 262 6.74 -16.94 0.73
N ILE A 263 6.93 -16.68 -0.56
CA ILE A 263 8.21 -16.21 -1.13
C ILE A 263 8.51 -14.80 -0.60
N LEU A 264 7.58 -13.87 -0.77
CA LEU A 264 7.68 -12.50 -0.31
C LEU A 264 7.71 -12.38 1.23
N HIS A 265 7.46 -13.47 1.96
CA HIS A 265 7.65 -13.52 3.40
C HIS A 265 9.13 -13.38 3.76
N LYS A 266 10.01 -13.92 2.91
CA LYS A 266 11.47 -13.92 3.12
C LYS A 266 12.14 -12.66 2.55
N THR A 267 11.41 -11.83 1.81
CA THR A 267 11.91 -10.60 1.20
C THR A 267 11.37 -9.35 1.89
N ASN A 268 11.95 -8.19 1.60
CA ASN A 268 11.47 -6.90 2.09
C ASN A 268 10.56 -6.16 1.10
N CYS A 269 10.20 -6.81 0.00
CA CYS A 269 9.47 -6.21 -1.11
C CYS A 269 8.02 -5.86 -0.73
N SER A 270 7.65 -4.57 -0.77
CA SER A 270 6.25 -4.15 -0.66
C SER A 270 5.55 -4.28 -2.01
N VAL A 271 4.23 -4.30 -2.05
CA VAL A 271 3.46 -4.40 -3.32
C VAL A 271 2.52 -3.20 -3.42
N LEU A 272 2.52 -2.54 -4.57
CA LEU A 272 1.60 -1.47 -4.92
C LEU A 272 0.74 -1.94 -6.10
N VAL A 273 -0.56 -2.08 -5.87
CA VAL A 273 -1.53 -2.40 -6.91
C VAL A 273 -2.22 -1.12 -7.29
N MET A 274 -1.97 -0.63 -8.51
CA MET A 274 -2.69 0.53 -9.03
C MET A 274 -4.11 0.11 -9.40
N ARG A 275 -5.08 1.02 -9.30
CA ARG A 275 -6.47 0.83 -9.79
C ARG A 275 -6.94 2.15 -10.38
N ARG A 276 -7.69 2.11 -11.48
CA ARG A 276 -8.37 3.30 -12.01
C ARG A 276 -9.60 3.59 -11.15
N ARG A 277 -9.86 4.87 -10.90
CA ARG A 277 -11.04 5.31 -10.13
C ARG A 277 -12.32 5.26 -10.97
N ASP A 278 -12.18 5.16 -12.29
CA ASP A 278 -13.29 5.27 -13.26
C ASP A 278 -14.23 4.05 -13.27
N ASP A 279 -13.86 2.94 -12.62
CA ASP A 279 -14.68 1.71 -12.53
C ASP A 279 -15.65 1.70 -11.33
N ALA A 280 -15.74 2.80 -10.57
CA ALA A 280 -16.65 2.92 -9.45
C ALA A 280 -17.93 3.67 -9.87
N GLU A 281 -19.01 2.92 -10.12
CA GLU A 281 -20.37 3.45 -10.04
C GLU A 281 -20.50 4.32 -8.77
N PRO A 282 -21.03 5.56 -8.87
CA PRO A 282 -21.15 6.44 -7.73
C PRO A 282 -22.04 5.78 -6.67
N GLY A 283 -21.43 5.46 -5.52
CA GLY A 283 -22.15 4.89 -4.39
C GLY A 283 -23.28 5.82 -3.93
N PRO A 284 -24.40 5.27 -3.41
CA PRO A 284 -25.58 6.08 -3.08
C PRO A 284 -25.28 7.13 -2.00
N ALA A 285 -25.85 8.31 -2.21
CA ALA A 285 -25.61 9.56 -1.49
C ALA A 285 -26.18 9.61 -0.05
N TRP A 286 -25.83 8.64 0.81
CA TRP A 286 -26.10 8.71 2.24
C TRP A 286 -24.85 8.38 3.06
N ILE A 287 -23.89 9.31 3.12
CA ILE A 287 -22.91 9.31 4.22
C ILE A 287 -23.02 10.65 4.92
N ALA A 288 -24.02 10.72 5.81
CA ALA A 288 -24.16 11.81 6.75
C ALA A 288 -23.32 11.50 8.00
N LYS A 289 -22.27 12.33 8.19
CA LYS A 289 -21.63 12.75 9.45
C LYS A 289 -21.59 11.76 10.62
N THR A 290 -20.39 11.23 10.85
CA THR A 290 -19.77 11.17 12.17
C THR A 290 -18.28 11.50 12.05
N ALA A 291 -17.98 12.77 11.76
CA ALA A 291 -16.64 13.32 11.97
C ALA A 291 -16.46 13.50 13.48
N GLY A 292 -15.95 12.47 14.15
CA GLY A 292 -15.45 12.58 15.51
C GLY A 292 -13.95 12.83 15.45
N THR A 293 -13.51 14.09 15.52
CA THR A 293 -12.13 14.45 15.81
C THR A 293 -11.84 14.01 17.24
N LEU A 294 -11.37 12.78 17.43
CA LEU A 294 -10.84 12.33 18.70
C LEU A 294 -9.41 12.85 18.83
N VAL A 295 -9.29 14.08 19.35
CA VAL A 295 -8.06 14.49 20.04
C VAL A 295 -7.91 13.53 21.22
N PRO A 296 -6.80 12.78 21.36
CA PRO A 296 -6.61 11.92 22.52
C PRO A 296 -6.56 12.79 23.78
N ASP A 297 -7.46 12.50 24.72
CA ASP A 297 -7.58 13.19 26.00
C ASP A 297 -6.27 13.06 26.78
N GLU A 298 -5.70 14.18 27.22
CA GLU A 298 -4.38 14.31 27.86
C GLU A 298 -4.34 13.70 29.29
N ALA A 299 -5.41 13.02 29.72
CA ALA A 299 -5.68 12.74 31.13
C ALA A 299 -5.14 11.41 31.68
N ASP A 300 -4.44 10.57 30.90
CA ASP A 300 -3.97 9.25 31.37
C ASP A 300 -2.43 9.05 31.29
N ILE A 301 -1.66 10.14 31.45
CA ILE A 301 -0.23 10.05 31.75
C ILE A 301 -0.02 10.23 33.25
N ALA A 302 -0.21 9.16 34.01
CA ALA A 302 0.35 9.08 35.36
C ALA A 302 1.87 8.86 35.26
N PRO A 303 2.71 9.73 35.84
CA PRO A 303 4.16 9.54 35.82
C PRO A 303 4.57 8.44 36.79
N LEU A 304 5.23 7.40 36.28
CA LEU A 304 6.01 6.44 37.07
C LEU A 304 7.23 7.15 37.65
N ALA A 305 7.07 7.75 38.84
CA ALA A 305 8.17 8.31 39.61
C ALA A 305 8.81 7.26 40.53
N GLY A 306 10.10 7.05 40.29
CA GLY A 306 11.19 6.54 41.14
C GLY A 306 10.90 5.82 42.46
N ALA A 307 11.34 4.56 42.54
CA ALA A 307 11.88 3.98 43.77
C ALA A 307 13.40 3.83 43.59
N VAL A 308 14.13 4.76 44.21
CA VAL A 308 15.59 4.73 44.35
C VAL A 308 15.95 3.69 45.41
N SER A 309 16.78 2.74 45.02
CA SER A 309 17.55 1.86 45.90
C SER A 309 18.75 2.64 46.48
N GLY A 310 18.93 2.58 47.80
CA GLY A 310 20.14 3.03 48.49
C GLY A 310 20.29 2.29 49.82
N GLN A 311 21.15 1.26 49.82
CA GLN A 311 21.97 0.88 50.97
C GLN A 311 23.33 1.54 50.79
#